data_AF-A0A0Q7NB04-F1
#
_entry.id   AF-A0A0Q7NB04-F1
#
_cell.length_a   1.000
_cell.length_b   1.000
_cell.length_c   1.000
_cell.angle_alpha   90.00
_cell.angle_beta   90.00
_cell.angle_gamma   90.00
#
_symmetry.space_group_name_H-M   'P 1'
#
loop_
_entity.id
_entity.type
_entity.pdbx_description
1 polymer ?
#
loop_
_entity_poly.entity_id
_entity_poly.type
_entity_poly.pdbx_seq_one_letter_code
_entity_poly.pdbx_strand_id
1 'polypeptide(L)'
;MRGGAITVRTTDSGLPLAVRVNADQLRRSPADLADDLLVLCRQAADRAGLRRRAYLADLGVPPDALDLLGLPVLAQVEQAELGYEADHDYEPRSWLDRA
;
A
#
# COMPACT_ATOMS: atom_id res chain seq x y z
N MET A 1 -6.49 -3.75 -3.87
CA MET A 1 -6.84 -4.84 -2.92
C MET A 1 -8.33 -4.85 -2.58
N ARG A 2 -9.07 -5.92 -2.90
CA ARG A 2 -10.51 -6.03 -2.59
C ARG A 2 -10.72 -6.29 -1.08
N GLY A 3 -11.02 -5.22 -0.33
CA GLY A 3 -11.94 -5.29 0.80
C GLY A 3 -11.39 -5.68 2.18
N GLY A 4 -10.18 -5.23 2.55
CA GLY A 4 -9.79 -5.21 3.98
C GLY A 4 -9.56 -6.58 4.63
N ALA A 5 -9.28 -7.63 3.86
CA ALA A 5 -8.89 -8.94 4.38
C ALA A 5 -7.58 -8.88 5.19
N ILE A 6 -6.70 -7.96 4.80
CA ILE A 6 -5.53 -7.55 5.57
C ILE A 6 -5.51 -6.02 5.56
N THR A 7 -5.30 -5.40 6.71
CA THR A 7 -5.13 -3.95 6.82
C THR A 7 -3.93 -3.65 7.70
N VAL A 8 -3.11 -2.69 7.29
CA VAL A 8 -1.98 -2.19 8.08
C VAL A 8 -2.17 -0.70 8.37
N ARG A 9 -1.68 -0.28 9.53
CA ARG A 9 -1.40 1.12 9.82
C ARG A 9 0.08 1.23 10.09
N THR A 10 0.74 2.15 9.42
CA THR A 10 2.19 2.34 9.51
C THR A 10 2.55 3.75 9.97
N THR A 11 3.82 3.95 10.30
CA THR A 11 4.46 5.26 10.25
C THR A 11 4.54 5.75 8.80
N ASP A 12 4.97 7.01 8.62
CA ASP A 12 5.28 7.60 7.32
C ASP A 12 6.41 6.87 6.56
N SER A 13 7.33 6.22 7.29
CA SER A 13 8.38 5.37 6.73
C SER A 13 7.96 3.92 6.43
N GLY A 14 6.71 3.54 6.74
CA GLY A 14 6.21 2.19 6.50
C GLY A 14 6.45 1.20 7.64
N LEU A 15 6.90 1.63 8.82
CA LEU A 15 7.02 0.76 9.99
C LEU A 15 5.61 0.41 10.50
N PRO A 16 5.24 -0.88 10.64
CA PRO A 16 3.90 -1.26 11.08
C PRO A 16 3.66 -0.87 12.55
N LEU A 17 2.54 -0.17 12.78
CA LEU A 17 2.01 0.19 14.10
C LEU A 17 0.84 -0.70 14.51
N ALA A 18 0.06 -1.16 13.52
CA ALA A 18 -1.03 -2.10 13.74
C ALA A 18 -1.29 -2.92 12.48
N VAL A 19 -1.64 -4.18 12.67
CA VAL A 19 -1.99 -5.12 11.60
C VAL A 19 -3.29 -5.81 12.00
N ARG A 20 -4.25 -5.86 11.08
CA ARG A 20 -5.41 -6.76 11.19
C ARG A 20 -5.40 -7.71 10.01
N VAL A 21 -5.59 -8.99 10.31
CA VAL A 21 -5.69 -10.08 9.34
C VAL A 21 -7.00 -10.81 9.61
N ASN A 22 -7.85 -10.94 8.60
CA ASN A 22 -9.06 -11.74 8.72
C ASN A 22 -8.71 -13.23 8.76
N ALA A 23 -9.51 -14.01 9.49
CA ALA A 23 -9.20 -15.41 9.79
C ALA A 23 -9.11 -16.31 8.54
N ASP A 24 -9.80 -15.95 7.46
CA ASP A 24 -9.73 -16.64 6.17
C ASP A 24 -8.35 -16.54 5.51
N GLN A 25 -7.62 -15.46 5.75
CA GLN A 25 -6.27 -15.24 5.22
C GLN A 25 -5.21 -16.08 5.95
N LEU A 26 -5.46 -16.49 7.19
CA LEU A 26 -4.53 -17.31 7.98
C LEU A 26 -4.40 -18.76 7.48
N ARG A 27 -5.25 -19.18 6.55
CA ARG A 27 -5.16 -20.50 5.89
C ARG A 27 -4.19 -20.51 4.71
N ARG A 28 -3.71 -19.34 4.28
CA ARG A 28 -2.74 -19.20 3.18
C ARG A 28 -1.34 -19.61 3.64
N SER A 29 -0.44 -19.75 2.68
CA SER A 29 0.99 -19.87 2.96
C SER A 29 1.45 -18.69 3.83
N PRO A 30 2.18 -18.94 4.94
CA PRO A 30 2.73 -17.87 5.77
C PRO A 30 3.68 -16.93 5.02
N ALA A 31 4.36 -17.42 3.98
CA ALA A 31 5.25 -16.61 3.14
C ALA A 31 4.43 -15.58 2.36
N ASP A 32 3.37 -16.01 1.68
CA ASP A 32 2.50 -15.12 0.90
C ASP A 32 1.85 -14.05 1.79
N LEU A 33 1.48 -14.42 3.03
CA LEU A 33 0.93 -13.47 4.00
C LEU A 33 1.97 -12.43 4.43
N ALA A 34 3.23 -12.84 4.62
CA ALA A 34 4.30 -11.93 4.96
C ALA A 34 4.61 -10.97 3.81
N ASP A 35 4.63 -11.47 2.58
CA ASP A 35 4.86 -10.66 1.38
C ASP A 35 3.76 -9.61 1.20
N ASP A 36 2.49 -10.00 1.31
CA ASP A 36 1.36 -9.07 1.26
C ASP A 36 1.47 -7.98 2.34
N LEU A 37 1.91 -8.34 3.54
CA LEU A 37 2.08 -7.39 4.63
C LEU A 37 3.19 -6.38 4.34
N LEU A 38 4.32 -6.82 3.78
CA LEU A 38 5.43 -5.94 3.42
C LEU A 38 5.03 -4.99 2.28
N VAL A 39 4.30 -5.48 1.28
CA VAL A 39 3.75 -4.64 0.21
C VAL A 39 2.79 -3.61 0.80
N LEU A 40 1.85 -4.03 1.64
CA LEU A 40 0.90 -3.13 2.28
C LEU A 40 1.61 -2.03 3.10
N CYS A 41 2.70 -2.38 3.79
CA CYS A 41 3.51 -1.40 4.52
C CYS A 41 4.19 -0.40 3.57
N ARG A 42 4.71 -0.86 2.43
CA ARG A 42 5.29 0.01 1.39
C ARG A 42 4.25 0.96 0.81
N GLN A 43 3.10 0.45 0.38
CA GLN A 43 2.01 1.26 -0.18
C GLN A 43 1.50 2.31 0.82
N ALA A 44 1.41 1.94 2.10
CA ALA A 44 1.03 2.88 3.16
C ALA A 44 2.06 4.01 3.31
N ALA A 45 3.36 3.70 3.24
CA ALA A 45 4.45 4.67 3.25
C ALA A 45 4.40 5.60 2.03
N ASP A 46 4.22 5.04 0.83
CA ASP A 46 4.17 5.81 -0.42
C ASP A 46 3.01 6.83 -0.40
N ARG A 47 1.82 6.38 0.03
CA ARG A 47 0.67 7.28 0.21
C ARG A 47 0.89 8.31 1.32
N ALA A 48 1.60 7.96 2.39
CA ALA A 48 1.96 8.93 3.43
C ALA A 48 2.93 9.99 2.90
N GLY A 49 3.94 9.57 2.13
CA GLY A 49 4.88 10.46 1.45
C GLY A 49 4.19 11.40 0.48
N LEU A 50 3.23 10.91 -0.31
CA LEU A 50 2.42 11.72 -1.22
C LEU A 50 1.63 12.80 -0.47
N ARG A 51 0.95 12.43 0.63
CA ARG A 51 0.23 13.41 1.48
C ARG A 51 1.19 14.41 2.11
N ARG A 52 2.38 13.97 2.54
CA ARG A 52 3.40 14.86 3.10
C ARG A 52 3.91 15.85 2.06
N ARG A 53 4.11 15.41 0.82
CA ARG A 53 4.52 16.28 -0.29
C ARG A 53 3.47 17.36 -0.55
N ALA A 54 2.20 16.97 -0.64
CA ALA A 54 1.08 17.90 -0.81
C ALA A 54 1.02 18.92 0.33
N TYR A 55 1.11 18.46 1.58
CA TYR A 55 1.12 19.34 2.76
C TYR A 55 2.26 20.38 2.72
N LEU A 56 3.47 19.98 2.33
CA LEU A 56 4.61 20.89 2.23
C LEU A 56 4.46 21.88 1.07
N ALA A 57 3.90 21.43 -0.06
CA ALA A 57 3.59 22.31 -1.19
C ALA A 57 2.57 23.38 -0.78
N ASP A 58 1.53 23.02 -0.02
CA ASP A 58 0.53 23.97 0.52
C ASP A 58 1.15 25.00 1.48
N LEU A 59 2.25 24.65 2.15
CA LEU A 59 3.04 25.58 2.98
C LEU A 59 4.02 26.46 2.16
N GLY A 60 4.05 26.32 0.83
CA GLY A 60 4.90 27.11 -0.05
C GLY A 60 6.32 26.57 -0.24
N VAL A 61 6.59 25.31 0.12
CA VAL A 61 7.88 24.68 -0.18
C VAL A 61 8.02 24.52 -1.69
N PRO A 62 9.11 25.00 -2.32
CA PRO A 62 9.24 24.97 -3.76
C PRO A 62 9.50 23.55 -4.28
N PRO A 63 9.14 23.24 -5.55
CA PRO A 63 9.22 21.89 -6.10
C PRO A 63 10.61 21.25 -6.04
N ASP A 64 11.67 22.04 -6.30
CA ASP A 64 13.06 21.61 -6.23
C ASP A 64 13.46 21.17 -4.82
N ALA A 65 13.01 21.89 -3.79
CA ALA A 65 13.20 21.49 -2.40
C ALA A 65 12.39 20.22 -2.04
N LEU A 66 11.18 20.05 -2.56
CA LEU A 66 10.39 18.83 -2.35
C LEU A 66 11.04 17.60 -2.98
N ASP A 67 11.69 17.75 -4.14
CA ASP A 67 12.39 16.67 -4.82
C ASP A 67 13.60 16.17 -4.04
N LEU A 68 14.28 17.06 -3.31
CA LEU A 68 15.39 16.69 -2.41
C LEU A 68 14.94 15.87 -1.20
N LEU A 69 13.67 15.95 -0.80
CA LEU A 69 13.13 15.17 0.33
C LEU A 69 12.83 13.71 -0.03
N GLY A 70 12.92 13.34 -1.32
CA GLY A 70 12.63 11.98 -1.78
C GLY A 70 11.16 11.56 -1.59
N LEU A 71 10.24 12.53 -1.43
CA LEU A 71 8.82 12.24 -1.28
C LEU A 71 8.21 11.87 -2.65
N PRO A 72 7.43 10.79 -2.74
CA PRO A 72 6.88 10.32 -4.01
C PRO A 72 5.87 11.32 -4.58
N VAL A 73 5.78 11.34 -5.92
CA VAL A 73 4.70 12.01 -6.66
C VAL A 73 3.59 11.02 -7.01
N LEU A 74 2.40 11.55 -7.34
CA LEU A 74 1.20 10.74 -7.60
C LEU A 74 1.46 9.61 -8.62
N ALA A 75 2.09 9.94 -9.76
CA ALA A 75 2.37 8.98 -10.81
C ALA A 75 3.24 7.80 -10.34
N GLN A 76 4.17 8.02 -9.41
CA GLN A 76 5.01 6.95 -8.86
C GLN A 76 4.21 6.01 -7.96
N VAL A 77 3.32 6.58 -7.13
CA VAL A 77 2.42 5.80 -6.27
C VAL A 77 1.46 4.98 -7.11
N GLU A 78 0.85 5.58 -8.14
CA GLU A 78 -0.05 4.88 -9.06
C GLU A 78 0.67 3.75 -9.81
N GLN A 79 1.88 4.00 -10.31
CA GLN A 79 2.67 2.98 -10.98
C GLN A 79 3.03 1.80 -10.05
N ALA A 80 3.38 2.09 -8.80
CA ALA A 80 3.67 1.06 -7.80
C ALA A 80 2.43 0.21 -7.45
N GLU A 81 1.26 0.86 -7.33
CA GLU A 81 -0.01 0.16 -7.07
C GLU A 81 -0.43 -0.72 -8.26
N LEU A 82 -0.30 -0.22 -9.49
CA LEU A 82 -0.58 -0.98 -10.71
C LEU A 82 0.35 -2.19 -10.86
N GLY A 83 1.65 -2.02 -10.58
CA GLY A 83 2.62 -3.12 -10.62
C GLY A 83 2.24 -4.24 -9.64
N TYR A 84 1.87 -3.88 -8.41
CA TYR A 84 1.42 -4.86 -7.43
C TYR A 84 0.14 -5.59 -7.87
N GLU A 85 -0.84 -4.87 -8.42
CA GLU A 85 -2.09 -5.48 -8.91
C GLU A 85 -1.83 -6.45 -10.07
N ALA A 86 -0.89 -6.14 -10.97
CA ALA A 86 -0.51 -7.04 -12.06
C ALA A 86 0.23 -8.30 -11.58
N ASP A 87 1.11 -8.17 -10.58
CA ASP A 87 1.87 -9.30 -10.03
C ASP A 87 0.99 -10.23 -9.18
N HIS A 88 -0.08 -9.70 -8.59
CA HIS A 88 -0.97 -10.40 -7.67
C HIS A 88 -2.37 -10.57 -8.26
N ASP A 89 -2.43 -10.99 -9.53
CA ASP A 89 -3.64 -11.32 -10.28
C ASP A 89 -4.39 -12.47 -9.58
N TYR A 90 -5.07 -12.16 -8.47
CA TYR A 90 -5.97 -13.06 -7.79
C TYR A 90 -7.15 -13.26 -8.73
N GLU A 91 -7.22 -14.45 -9.35
CA GLU A 91 -8.44 -14.86 -10.06
C GLU A 91 -9.63 -14.53 -9.15
N PRO A 92 -10.66 -13.82 -9.66
CA PRO A 92 -11.87 -13.62 -8.90
C PRO A 92 -12.38 -15.01 -8.54
N ARG A 93 -12.31 -15.41 -7.25
CA ARG A 93 -13.04 -16.58 -6.75
C ARG A 93 -14.47 -16.38 -7.20
N SER A 94 -14.84 -17.18 -8.21
CA SER A 94 -15.91 -16.79 -9.09
C SER A 94 -17.20 -16.70 -8.30
N TRP A 95 -18.09 -15.85 -8.77
CA TRP A 95 -19.47 -15.74 -8.31
C TRP A 95 -20.27 -17.07 -8.44
N LEU A 96 -19.63 -18.16 -8.90
CA LEU A 96 -20.18 -19.52 -9.01
C LEU A 96 -19.91 -20.41 -7.78
N ASP A 97 -19.21 -19.96 -6.74
CA ASP A 97 -19.15 -20.68 -5.44
C ASP A 97 -20.47 -20.57 -4.63
N ARG A 98 -21.57 -20.13 -5.26
CA ARG A 98 -22.94 -20.22 -4.75
C ARG A 98 -23.73 -21.24 -5.58
N ALA A 99 -23.56 -22.52 -5.26
CA ALA A 99 -24.51 -23.59 -5.59
C ALA A 99 -24.73 -24.44 -4.33
#